data_AF-A0A8J6NSX5-F1
#
_entry.id   AF-A0A8J6NSX5-F1
#
_cell.length_a   1.000
_cell.length_b   1.000
_cell.length_c   1.000
_cell.angle_alpha   90.00
_cell.angle_beta   90.00
_cell.angle_gamma   90.00
#
_symmetry.space_group_name_H-M   'P 1'
#
loop_
_entity.id
_entity.type
_entity.pdbx_description
1 polymer ?
#
loop_
_entity_poly.entity_id
_entity_poly.type
_entity_poly.pdbx_seq_one_letter_code
_entity_poly.pdbx_strand_id
1 'polypeptide(L)'
;MKKTGIVLLLLSVVISIFFLSLIPAKKAPVGPVKITKKIPAPESGQSSKETAAKQSPELNTPDKIHAENNRSSTPAPESGNPPAETAAKPSPALTPPDESHAGKRYSIQIDAFKDFHTAVQRSIQLKSLGHNSFYRCETIAGKGNLYRVYTELYDSKEEAEKNALLLKDTGLVSDYMIKSIDETAAAESGDCQPDAIIYFLHVSSHKQKTYAEEEVQRLRAYGYNVFTISENVNGESWFRIYIGDFDNEKDARKFGAGLVAKGLCSYFKPIAVDNIIPPPRDVASMSVPKSISIVRPEEASPSAADESKSIQTPEQLQAKTEPPLEIRNITFKVKKGIREIVFFHANRYFSPLVSFKLEGEQPEITVELKAPATIKNVQSNIPVNGDWIKQIQIQPGHDNKTVRIIVSLAASEKYKVSQSYYKSGNVYALKVVSEESARTQ
;
A
#
# COMPACT_ATOMS: atom_id res chain seq x y z
N MET A 1 62.45 -6.13 6.94
CA MET A 1 61.95 -7.39 7.53
C MET A 1 60.64 -7.77 6.83
N LYS A 2 60.64 -8.86 6.06
CA LYS A 2 59.52 -9.33 5.22
C LYS A 2 59.05 -10.70 5.74
N LYS A 3 58.00 -10.77 6.56
CA LYS A 3 57.29 -12.04 6.91
C LYS A 3 55.86 -11.76 7.41
N THR A 4 54.91 -11.54 6.50
CA THR A 4 53.47 -11.49 6.85
C THR A 4 52.54 -11.91 5.70
N GLY A 5 53.01 -12.75 4.78
CA GLY A 5 52.31 -13.03 3.51
C GLY A 5 51.92 -14.49 3.23
N ILE A 6 51.95 -15.41 4.19
CA ILE A 6 51.79 -16.86 3.90
C ILE A 6 50.60 -17.54 4.63
N VAL A 7 49.99 -16.89 5.63
CA VAL A 7 48.95 -17.59 6.44
C VAL A 7 47.55 -17.59 5.80
N LEU A 8 47.28 -16.74 4.79
CA LEU A 8 45.92 -16.61 4.25
C LEU A 8 45.52 -17.63 3.17
N LEU A 9 46.46 -18.45 2.65
CA LEU A 9 46.20 -19.34 1.51
C LEU A 9 45.79 -20.76 1.90
N LEU A 10 45.98 -21.16 3.16
CA LEU A 10 45.61 -22.51 3.63
C LEU A 10 44.17 -22.62 4.14
N LEU A 11 43.48 -21.51 4.42
CA LEU A 11 42.12 -21.55 4.95
C LEU A 11 41.04 -21.75 3.87
N SER A 12 41.33 -21.48 2.58
CA SER A 12 40.34 -21.60 1.51
C SER A 12 40.13 -23.04 1.02
N VAL A 13 41.12 -23.93 1.20
CA VAL A 13 41.07 -25.30 0.67
C VAL A 13 40.19 -26.22 1.53
N VAL A 14 40.08 -25.96 2.84
CA VAL A 14 39.31 -26.83 3.76
C VAL A 14 37.80 -26.64 3.61
N ILE A 15 37.33 -25.46 3.18
CA ILE A 15 35.90 -25.17 3.06
C ILE A 15 35.27 -25.83 1.81
N SER A 16 36.04 -26.14 0.76
CA SER A 16 35.51 -26.76 -0.45
C SER A 16 35.22 -28.27 -0.34
N ILE A 17 35.74 -28.95 0.70
CA ILE A 17 35.59 -30.41 0.81
C ILE A 17 34.28 -30.81 1.52
N PHE A 18 33.60 -29.88 2.20
CA PHE A 18 32.42 -30.22 3.02
C PHE A 18 31.07 -30.21 2.28
N PHE A 19 31.02 -29.88 0.98
CA PHE A 19 29.77 -29.80 0.22
C PHE A 19 29.45 -31.02 -0.66
N LEU A 20 30.23 -32.11 -0.58
CA LEU A 20 30.10 -33.25 -1.51
C LEU A 20 29.51 -34.54 -0.93
N SER A 21 28.64 -34.46 0.07
CA SER A 21 28.00 -35.65 0.62
C SER A 21 26.62 -35.35 1.14
N LEU A 22 25.60 -35.61 0.32
CA LEU A 22 24.23 -36.03 0.69
C LEU A 22 23.39 -36.20 -0.59
N ILE A 23 23.48 -37.38 -1.23
CA ILE A 23 22.51 -37.82 -2.24
C ILE A 23 21.64 -38.91 -1.60
N PRO A 24 20.33 -38.69 -1.35
CA PRO A 24 19.45 -39.73 -0.85
C PRO A 24 18.99 -40.69 -1.96
N ALA A 25 18.87 -41.97 -1.59
CA ALA A 25 18.54 -43.10 -2.44
C ALA A 25 17.10 -43.08 -3.00
N LYS A 26 16.94 -43.52 -4.26
CA LYS A 26 15.64 -43.66 -4.94
C LYS A 26 14.90 -44.94 -4.49
N LYS A 27 13.65 -44.80 -4.04
CA LYS A 27 12.70 -45.92 -3.86
C LYS A 27 11.91 -46.18 -5.15
N ALA A 28 11.59 -47.46 -5.38
CA ALA A 28 10.91 -47.99 -6.56
C ALA A 28 9.40 -47.63 -6.63
N PRO A 29 8.80 -47.53 -7.84
CA PRO A 29 7.39 -47.17 -8.01
C PRO A 29 6.44 -48.38 -7.91
N VAL A 30 5.32 -48.16 -7.23
CA VAL A 30 4.14 -49.05 -7.15
C VAL A 30 3.20 -48.73 -8.33
N GLY A 31 2.71 -49.76 -9.01
CA GLY A 31 1.90 -49.64 -10.24
C GLY A 31 0.43 -49.19 -10.03
N PRO A 32 -0.26 -48.76 -11.11
CA PRO A 32 -1.58 -48.12 -10.99
C PRO A 32 -2.76 -49.10 -10.95
N VAL A 33 -3.72 -48.78 -10.08
CA VAL A 33 -5.06 -49.39 -9.97
C VAL A 33 -6.00 -48.75 -10.99
N LYS A 34 -6.71 -49.57 -11.77
CA LYS A 34 -7.78 -49.13 -12.70
C LYS A 34 -9.10 -48.93 -11.94
N ILE A 35 -9.70 -47.75 -12.08
CA ILE A 35 -11.11 -47.52 -11.70
C ILE A 35 -11.86 -47.00 -12.91
N THR A 36 -12.87 -47.75 -13.34
CA THR A 36 -13.81 -47.40 -14.41
C THR A 36 -15.11 -46.94 -13.75
N LYS A 37 -15.62 -45.74 -14.08
CA LYS A 37 -17.03 -45.43 -13.83
C LYS A 37 -17.63 -44.53 -14.94
N LYS A 38 -18.87 -44.89 -15.23
CA LYS A 38 -19.71 -44.66 -16.41
C LYS A 38 -20.48 -43.34 -16.26
N ILE A 39 -20.56 -42.52 -17.32
CA ILE A 39 -21.39 -41.31 -17.41
C ILE A 39 -22.60 -41.61 -18.31
N PRO A 40 -23.85 -41.32 -17.90
CA PRO A 40 -25.02 -41.41 -18.76
C PRO A 40 -25.31 -40.10 -19.51
N ALA A 41 -25.94 -40.25 -20.68
CA ALA A 41 -26.30 -39.19 -21.64
C ALA A 41 -27.48 -38.32 -21.18
N PRO A 42 -27.63 -37.09 -21.70
CA PRO A 42 -28.80 -36.24 -21.44
C PRO A 42 -29.92 -36.45 -22.47
N GLU A 43 -31.15 -36.53 -21.96
CA GLU A 43 -32.40 -36.55 -22.71
C GLU A 43 -32.81 -35.15 -23.22
N SER A 44 -33.39 -35.17 -24.42
CA SER A 44 -34.06 -34.08 -25.11
C SER A 44 -35.54 -33.94 -24.69
N GLY A 45 -36.08 -32.71 -24.67
CA GLY A 45 -37.54 -32.51 -24.63
C GLY A 45 -38.04 -31.06 -24.52
N GLN A 46 -38.56 -30.54 -25.66
CA GLN A 46 -39.77 -29.71 -25.90
C GLN A 46 -40.01 -28.44 -25.04
N SER A 47 -40.14 -27.21 -25.59
CA SER A 47 -41.11 -26.64 -26.55
C SER A 47 -42.54 -26.44 -26.02
N SER A 48 -42.90 -25.19 -25.70
CA SER A 48 -44.26 -24.63 -25.91
C SER A 48 -44.27 -23.08 -25.88
N LYS A 49 -45.21 -22.55 -26.68
CA LYS A 49 -45.44 -21.16 -27.11
C LYS A 49 -46.41 -20.38 -26.18
N GLU A 50 -46.55 -19.08 -26.50
CA GLU A 50 -47.78 -18.24 -26.39
C GLU A 50 -48.07 -17.62 -25.00
N THR A 51 -48.57 -16.39 -24.79
CA THR A 51 -49.18 -15.32 -25.62
C THR A 51 -49.03 -13.97 -24.89
N ALA A 52 -49.20 -12.86 -25.60
CA ALA A 52 -49.14 -11.46 -25.14
C ALA A 52 -50.34 -10.98 -24.30
N ALA A 53 -50.12 -10.04 -23.37
CA ALA A 53 -51.07 -8.95 -23.05
C ALA A 53 -50.47 -7.82 -22.19
N LYS A 54 -50.68 -6.61 -22.72
CA LYS A 54 -50.65 -5.22 -22.24
C LYS A 54 -51.11 -4.97 -20.77
N GLN A 55 -50.42 -4.10 -20.02
CA GLN A 55 -51.05 -3.23 -19.00
C GLN A 55 -50.13 -2.09 -18.52
N SER A 56 -50.69 -0.87 -18.49
CA SER A 56 -50.14 0.37 -17.90
C SER A 56 -50.24 0.37 -16.37
N PRO A 57 -49.43 1.15 -15.63
CA PRO A 57 -49.65 1.37 -14.22
C PRO A 57 -50.42 2.67 -13.95
N GLU A 58 -51.47 2.52 -13.15
CA GLU A 58 -52.33 3.56 -12.58
C GLU A 58 -51.78 4.04 -11.23
N LEU A 59 -52.00 5.32 -10.98
CA LEU A 59 -51.59 6.15 -9.86
C LEU A 59 -52.38 5.78 -8.60
N ASN A 60 -51.71 5.56 -7.46
CA ASN A 60 -52.37 5.51 -6.15
C ASN A 60 -51.60 6.33 -5.11
N THR A 61 -52.25 7.42 -4.68
CA THR A 61 -52.03 8.14 -3.41
C THR A 61 -52.58 7.32 -2.23
N PRO A 62 -52.15 7.66 -1.00
CA PRO A 62 -53.18 7.95 0.00
C PRO A 62 -52.89 9.17 0.89
N ASP A 63 -53.96 9.95 1.08
CA ASP A 63 -54.25 10.85 2.20
C ASP A 63 -54.18 10.10 3.56
N LYS A 64 -53.53 10.62 4.60
CA LYS A 64 -53.99 11.59 5.63
C LYS A 64 -54.87 10.96 6.73
N ILE A 65 -54.76 11.55 7.95
CA ILE A 65 -55.53 11.35 9.22
C ILE A 65 -54.70 10.54 10.26
N HIS A 66 -54.47 10.87 11.56
CA HIS A 66 -54.96 11.77 12.63
C HIS A 66 -53.72 12.19 13.49
N ALA A 67 -53.53 13.41 14.00
CA ALA A 67 -54.17 14.14 15.12
C ALA A 67 -53.92 13.59 16.56
N GLU A 68 -53.26 14.45 17.36
CA GLU A 68 -53.45 14.76 18.80
C GLU A 68 -52.68 14.08 19.97
N ASN A 69 -52.15 15.00 20.80
CA ASN A 69 -51.99 15.01 22.26
C ASN A 69 -50.96 14.09 22.96
N ASN A 70 -49.92 14.70 23.58
CA ASN A 70 -49.99 15.00 25.02
C ASN A 70 -48.81 15.84 25.57
N ARG A 71 -49.13 16.60 26.62
CA ARG A 71 -48.31 17.55 27.37
C ARG A 71 -47.34 16.88 28.37
N SER A 72 -46.25 17.60 28.64
CA SER A 72 -45.62 17.90 29.96
C SER A 72 -45.13 16.73 30.83
N SER A 73 -43.85 16.75 31.23
CA SER A 73 -43.39 17.21 32.56
C SER A 73 -41.92 16.87 32.82
N THR A 74 -41.14 17.88 33.23
CA THR A 74 -39.84 17.78 33.92
C THR A 74 -40.04 17.12 35.30
N PRO A 75 -39.02 16.44 35.87
CA PRO A 75 -38.33 17.07 37.01
C PRO A 75 -36.81 16.77 37.10
N ALA A 76 -36.09 17.72 37.68
CA ALA A 76 -34.88 17.56 38.47
C ALA A 76 -35.21 18.11 39.89
N PRO A 77 -34.40 17.94 40.96
CA PRO A 77 -33.05 17.37 41.05
C PRO A 77 -32.88 16.36 42.21
N GLU A 78 -31.76 15.63 42.25
CA GLU A 78 -31.28 15.08 43.53
C GLU A 78 -29.76 15.21 43.65
N SER A 79 -29.37 15.82 44.77
CA SER A 79 -28.05 16.23 45.20
C SER A 79 -27.45 15.13 46.07
N GLY A 80 -26.27 14.62 45.70
CA GLY A 80 -25.51 13.65 46.48
C GLY A 80 -24.03 14.03 46.53
N ASN A 81 -23.55 14.37 47.73
CA ASN A 81 -22.16 14.71 48.03
C ASN A 81 -21.19 13.51 47.83
N PRO A 82 -19.93 13.76 47.46
CA PRO A 82 -18.89 12.72 47.32
C PRO A 82 -18.15 12.43 48.65
N PRO A 83 -17.63 11.20 48.85
CA PRO A 83 -16.78 10.89 49.99
C PRO A 83 -15.28 11.13 49.73
N ALA A 84 -14.68 11.86 50.66
CA ALA A 84 -13.33 11.74 51.24
C ALA A 84 -12.12 11.44 50.32
N GLU A 85 -11.40 12.52 50.08
CA GLU A 85 -10.04 12.66 49.55
C GLU A 85 -8.99 11.91 50.40
N THR A 86 -8.28 10.97 49.79
CA THR A 86 -7.08 10.33 50.36
C THR A 86 -5.85 11.05 49.82
N ALA A 87 -5.07 11.66 50.71
CA ALA A 87 -3.89 12.45 50.39
C ALA A 87 -2.81 11.64 49.65
N ALA A 88 -2.58 11.99 48.38
CA ALA A 88 -1.47 11.49 47.57
C ALA A 88 -0.23 12.38 47.72
N LYS A 89 0.91 11.71 47.86
CA LYS A 89 2.28 12.24 47.98
C LYS A 89 2.62 13.20 46.81
N PRO A 90 3.36 14.30 47.03
CA PRO A 90 3.67 15.25 45.96
C PRO A 90 4.50 14.61 44.86
N SER A 91 3.93 14.65 43.65
CA SER A 91 4.59 14.30 42.39
C SER A 91 5.75 15.27 42.12
N PRO A 92 6.92 14.82 41.60
CA PRO A 92 8.03 15.70 41.28
C PRO A 92 7.57 16.77 40.29
N ALA A 93 7.82 18.04 40.60
CA ALA A 93 7.48 19.16 39.74
C ALA A 93 8.11 18.96 38.35
N LEU A 94 7.25 18.76 37.35
CA LEU A 94 7.63 18.91 35.95
C LEU A 94 8.12 20.34 35.78
N THR A 95 9.43 20.50 35.54
CA THR A 95 10.01 21.78 35.14
C THR A 95 9.25 22.32 33.94
N PRO A 96 8.83 23.60 33.95
CA PRO A 96 8.13 24.19 32.83
C PRO A 96 8.98 24.08 31.56
N PRO A 97 8.36 23.81 30.39
CA PRO A 97 9.07 23.73 29.12
C PRO A 97 9.75 25.08 28.84
N ASP A 98 11.04 25.03 28.52
CA ASP A 98 11.86 26.17 28.15
C ASP A 98 11.29 26.85 26.89
N GLU A 99 10.60 27.97 27.06
CA GLU A 99 9.89 28.71 25.99
C GLU A 99 10.84 29.40 24.98
N SER A 100 12.16 29.21 25.07
CA SER A 100 13.13 29.94 24.23
C SER A 100 13.40 29.34 22.83
N HIS A 101 12.70 28.27 22.42
CA HIS A 101 13.03 27.52 21.19
C HIS A 101 12.07 27.74 20.01
N ALA A 102 11.19 28.75 20.07
CA ALA A 102 10.22 29.03 19.00
C ALA A 102 10.90 29.21 17.63
N GLY A 103 10.87 28.15 16.80
CA GLY A 103 11.32 28.15 15.41
C GLY A 103 12.41 27.14 15.05
N LYS A 104 13.14 26.56 16.01
CA LYS A 104 14.15 25.52 15.72
C LYS A 104 13.59 24.13 15.94
N ARG A 105 13.42 23.38 14.86
CA ARG A 105 13.10 21.95 14.92
C ARG A 105 14.36 21.14 14.66
N TYR A 106 14.37 19.88 15.08
CA TYR A 106 15.46 18.96 14.83
C TYR A 106 14.99 17.83 13.93
N SER A 107 15.86 17.31 13.08
CA SER A 107 15.57 16.17 12.22
C SER A 107 16.75 15.23 12.16
N ILE A 108 16.46 13.97 11.89
CA ILE A 108 17.47 12.92 11.79
C ILE A 108 17.85 12.79 10.33
N GLN A 109 19.04 13.25 9.96
CA GLN A 109 19.62 12.96 8.66
C GLN A 109 20.16 11.53 8.66
N ILE A 110 19.67 10.72 7.75
CA ILE A 110 19.98 9.27 7.73
C ILE A 110 20.84 8.87 6.53
N ASP A 111 20.79 9.64 5.44
CA ASP A 111 21.51 9.33 4.21
C ASP A 111 21.82 10.64 3.45
N ALA A 112 22.79 10.58 2.53
CA ALA A 112 23.10 11.66 1.61
C ALA A 112 23.54 11.09 0.26
N PHE A 113 22.89 11.53 -0.82
CA PHE A 113 23.13 11.02 -2.17
C PHE A 113 23.57 12.15 -3.10
N LYS A 114 24.43 11.85 -4.06
CA LYS A 114 24.71 12.77 -5.19
C LYS A 114 23.56 12.76 -6.20
N ASP A 115 22.86 11.64 -6.29
CA ASP A 115 21.76 11.41 -7.21
C ASP A 115 20.43 11.75 -6.53
N PHE A 116 19.66 12.63 -7.17
CA PHE A 116 18.35 13.08 -6.69
C PHE A 116 17.37 11.91 -6.55
N HIS A 117 17.31 11.06 -7.57
CA HIS A 117 16.36 9.95 -7.63
C HIS A 117 16.59 8.96 -6.50
N THR A 118 17.84 8.64 -6.19
CA THR A 118 18.20 7.76 -5.08
C THR A 118 17.72 8.34 -3.75
N ALA A 119 17.87 9.65 -3.51
CA ALA A 119 17.36 10.31 -2.32
C ALA A 119 15.83 10.29 -2.24
N VAL A 120 15.16 10.54 -3.36
CA VAL A 120 13.71 10.43 -3.50
C VAL A 120 13.27 9.01 -3.13
N GLN A 121 13.79 7.98 -3.82
CA GLN A 121 13.49 6.56 -3.59
C GLN A 121 13.69 6.15 -2.14
N ARG A 122 14.80 6.56 -1.53
CA ARG A 122 15.06 6.31 -0.12
C ARG A 122 14.00 6.95 0.77
N SER A 123 13.58 8.18 0.48
CA SER A 123 12.48 8.84 1.18
C SER A 123 11.15 8.08 1.01
N ILE A 124 10.80 7.61 -0.19
CA ILE A 124 9.56 6.82 -0.36
C ILE A 124 9.64 5.51 0.40
N GLN A 125 10.79 4.85 0.38
CA GLN A 125 10.99 3.61 1.12
C GLN A 125 10.68 3.84 2.61
N LEU A 126 11.22 4.89 3.22
CA LEU A 126 10.99 5.22 4.63
C LEU A 126 9.53 5.58 4.91
N LYS A 127 8.89 6.35 4.01
CA LYS A 127 7.43 6.59 4.07
C LYS A 127 6.62 5.31 4.04
N SER A 128 7.00 4.36 3.17
CA SER A 128 6.32 3.07 3.06
C SER A 128 6.51 2.19 4.31
N LEU A 129 7.56 2.45 5.09
CA LEU A 129 7.83 1.82 6.38
C LEU A 129 7.17 2.55 7.56
N GLY A 130 6.44 3.64 7.30
CA GLY A 130 5.67 4.39 8.30
C GLY A 130 6.33 5.68 8.77
N HIS A 131 7.60 5.91 8.45
CA HIS A 131 8.35 7.08 8.90
C HIS A 131 8.02 8.32 8.07
N ASN A 132 7.89 9.48 8.70
CA ASN A 132 7.70 10.72 7.95
C ASN A 132 9.06 11.21 7.42
N SER A 133 9.46 10.82 6.22
CA SER A 133 10.73 11.27 5.65
C SER A 133 10.56 12.37 4.60
N PHE A 134 11.64 13.10 4.36
CA PHE A 134 11.77 14.07 3.29
C PHE A 134 13.23 14.12 2.86
N TYR A 135 13.56 14.92 1.86
CA TYR A 135 14.94 15.17 1.50
C TYR A 135 15.14 16.67 1.28
N ARG A 136 16.38 17.13 1.35
CA ARG A 136 16.79 18.49 0.97
C ARG A 136 18.03 18.43 0.10
N CYS A 137 18.09 19.30 -0.88
CA CYS A 137 19.34 19.55 -1.58
C CYS A 137 20.19 20.53 -0.76
N GLU A 138 21.47 20.21 -0.59
CA GLU A 138 22.46 21.09 0.01
C GLU A 138 23.68 21.15 -0.91
N THR A 139 24.04 22.36 -1.35
CA THR A 139 25.28 22.59 -2.09
C THR A 139 26.44 22.71 -1.12
N ILE A 140 27.41 21.81 -1.24
CA ILE A 140 28.61 21.82 -0.40
C ILE A 140 29.80 22.23 -1.26
N ALA A 141 30.52 23.27 -0.81
CA ALA A 141 31.72 23.74 -1.48
C ALA A 141 32.70 22.59 -1.76
N GLY A 142 33.08 22.43 -3.04
CA GLY A 142 33.98 21.37 -3.51
C GLY A 142 33.36 19.97 -3.64
N LYS A 143 32.12 19.74 -3.18
CA LYS A 143 31.43 18.43 -3.32
C LYS A 143 30.20 18.49 -4.24
N GLY A 144 29.75 19.68 -4.61
CA GLY A 144 28.56 19.91 -5.41
C GLY A 144 27.28 19.70 -4.60
N ASN A 145 26.20 19.39 -5.29
CA ASN A 145 24.88 19.21 -4.70
C ASN A 145 24.78 17.82 -4.07
N LEU A 146 24.33 17.76 -2.81
CA LEU A 146 23.96 16.52 -2.14
C LEU A 146 22.50 16.57 -1.73
N TYR A 147 21.78 15.49 -2.01
CA TYR A 147 20.40 15.27 -1.59
C TYR A 147 20.41 14.47 -0.30
N ARG A 148 20.22 15.16 0.82
CA ARG A 148 20.20 14.57 2.16
C ARG A 148 18.80 14.12 2.51
N VAL A 149 18.67 12.88 2.95
CA VAL A 149 17.39 12.30 3.37
C VAL A 149 17.27 12.43 4.88
N TYR A 150 16.12 12.93 5.30
CA TYR A 150 15.78 13.24 6.68
C TYR A 150 14.54 12.43 7.11
N THR A 151 14.43 12.14 8.40
CA THR A 151 13.24 11.55 9.02
C THR A 151 12.76 12.42 10.18
N GLU A 152 11.46 12.71 10.12
CA GLU A 152 10.66 13.41 11.14
C GLU A 152 11.19 14.80 11.49
N LEU A 153 10.37 15.54 12.23
CA LEU A 153 10.74 16.82 12.82
C LEU A 153 10.40 16.72 14.30
N TYR A 154 11.36 17.03 15.14
CA TYR A 154 11.28 16.95 16.60
C TYR A 154 11.45 18.33 17.20
N ASP A 155 10.80 18.56 18.33
CA ASP A 155 10.85 19.87 19.01
C ASP A 155 12.15 20.03 19.81
N SER A 156 12.84 18.93 20.13
CA SER A 156 14.13 18.94 20.84
C SER A 156 15.17 18.03 20.19
N LYS A 157 16.45 18.34 20.44
CA LYS A 157 17.57 17.53 19.97
C LYS A 157 17.57 16.17 20.65
N GLU A 158 17.26 16.13 21.94
CA GLU A 158 17.23 14.94 22.78
C GLU A 158 16.16 13.94 22.31
N GLU A 159 15.00 14.44 21.88
CA GLU A 159 13.95 13.60 21.29
C GLU A 159 14.39 13.03 19.93
N ALA A 160 15.03 13.85 19.09
CA ALA A 160 15.59 13.39 17.82
C ALA A 160 16.68 12.32 18.02
N GLU A 161 17.55 12.49 19.03
CA GLU A 161 18.58 11.50 19.38
C GLU A 161 17.98 10.17 19.85
N LYS A 162 16.96 10.21 20.72
CA LYS A 162 16.25 9.00 21.16
C LYS A 162 15.64 8.23 19.99
N ASN A 163 14.96 8.93 19.09
CA ASN A 163 14.36 8.31 17.90
C ASN A 163 15.42 7.79 16.94
N ALA A 164 16.54 8.50 16.76
CA ALA A 164 17.62 8.05 15.89
C ALA A 164 18.28 6.76 16.39
N LEU A 165 18.46 6.61 17.70
CA LEU A 165 18.91 5.36 18.32
C LEU A 165 17.94 4.21 18.03
N LEU A 166 16.63 4.44 18.13
CA LEU A 166 15.62 3.44 17.79
C LEU A 166 15.69 3.02 16.30
N LEU A 167 15.86 3.98 15.39
CA LEU A 167 16.03 3.69 13.96
C LEU A 167 17.30 2.87 13.69
N LYS A 168 18.36 3.10 14.46
CA LYS A 168 19.61 2.35 14.37
C LYS A 168 19.48 0.95 14.94
N ASP A 169 18.85 0.80 16.11
CA ASP A 169 18.65 -0.49 16.79
C ASP A 169 17.72 -1.42 15.99
N THR A 170 16.75 -0.86 15.27
CA THR A 170 15.89 -1.61 14.33
C THR A 170 16.62 -2.02 13.03
N GLY A 171 17.85 -1.56 12.82
CA GLY A 171 18.62 -1.79 11.60
C GLY A 171 18.09 -1.04 10.38
N LEU A 172 17.22 -0.03 10.58
CA LEU A 172 16.66 0.73 9.48
C LEU A 172 17.65 1.75 8.90
N VAL A 173 18.53 2.25 9.76
CA VAL A 173 19.63 3.17 9.40
C VAL A 173 20.94 2.63 9.97
N SER A 174 22.00 2.70 9.18
CA SER A 174 23.34 2.30 9.64
C SER A 174 24.02 3.40 10.45
N ASP A 175 23.78 4.64 10.08
CA ASP A 175 24.34 5.84 10.70
C ASP A 175 23.33 6.99 10.65
N TYR A 176 23.55 8.03 11.45
CA TYR A 176 22.69 9.21 11.45
C TYR A 176 23.42 10.46 11.94
N MET A 177 22.88 11.62 11.57
CA MET A 177 23.26 12.91 12.13
C MET A 177 22.01 13.71 12.50
N ILE A 178 21.97 14.28 13.70
CA ILE A 178 20.91 15.19 14.10
C ILE A 178 21.24 16.59 13.57
N LYS A 179 20.30 17.18 12.82
CA LYS A 179 20.43 18.55 12.33
C LYS A 179 19.30 19.42 12.85
N SER A 180 19.63 20.64 13.25
CA SER A 180 18.63 21.69 13.41
C SER A 180 18.13 22.13 12.03
N ILE A 181 16.83 22.11 11.85
CA ILE A 181 16.13 22.56 10.67
C ILE A 181 15.37 23.83 11.04
N ASP A 182 15.77 24.93 10.41
CA ASP A 182 14.98 26.14 10.37
C ASP A 182 13.91 25.95 9.27
N GLU A 183 12.66 25.86 9.68
CA GLU A 183 11.52 25.61 8.78
C GLU A 183 11.21 26.85 7.93
N THR A 184 11.53 28.04 8.44
CA THR A 184 11.43 29.33 7.75
C THR A 184 12.51 29.50 6.68
N ALA A 185 13.78 29.21 7.01
CA ALA A 185 14.87 29.28 6.03
C ALA A 185 14.80 28.14 4.99
N ALA A 186 14.10 27.05 5.28
CA ALA A 186 13.93 25.92 4.37
C ALA A 186 13.09 26.23 3.13
N ALA A 187 12.22 27.24 3.21
CA ALA A 187 11.44 27.71 2.06
C ALA A 187 12.27 28.61 1.13
N GLU A 188 13.39 29.16 1.62
CA GLU A 188 14.14 30.24 0.95
C GLU A 188 15.55 29.82 0.50
N SER A 189 16.00 28.58 0.74
CA SER A 189 17.26 28.08 0.16
C SER A 189 17.10 27.80 -1.35
N GLY A 190 16.98 28.87 -2.12
CA GLY A 190 16.56 28.93 -3.51
C GLY A 190 17.63 28.61 -4.55
N ASP A 191 18.43 27.56 -4.37
CA ASP A 191 19.41 27.19 -5.42
C ASP A 191 19.53 25.69 -5.71
N CYS A 192 18.68 24.88 -5.08
CA CYS A 192 18.28 23.62 -5.67
C CYS A 192 16.82 23.34 -5.35
N GLN A 193 15.96 24.20 -5.89
CA GLN A 193 14.58 23.82 -6.15
C GLN A 193 14.59 22.47 -6.88
N PRO A 194 13.89 21.43 -6.38
CA PRO A 194 13.55 20.29 -7.21
C PRO A 194 12.49 20.72 -8.25
N ASP A 195 12.80 21.75 -9.03
CA ASP A 195 12.13 22.07 -10.30
C ASP A 195 12.53 21.06 -11.38
N ALA A 196 13.26 20.00 -11.01
CA ALA A 196 13.40 18.82 -11.82
C ALA A 196 12.03 18.14 -11.92
N ILE A 197 11.20 18.69 -12.80
CA ILE A 197 10.01 18.05 -13.34
C ILE A 197 10.47 16.69 -13.84
N ILE A 198 10.12 15.64 -13.11
CA ILE A 198 10.36 14.29 -13.59
C ILE A 198 9.30 14.02 -14.64
N TYR A 199 9.73 13.50 -15.78
CA TYR A 199 8.84 13.08 -16.84
C TYR A 199 8.66 11.57 -16.77
N PHE A 200 7.43 11.13 -16.84
CA PHE A 200 7.07 9.73 -17.05
C PHE A 200 6.45 9.56 -18.43
N LEU A 201 6.67 8.42 -19.06
CA LEU A 201 6.02 8.10 -20.33
C LEU A 201 4.74 7.32 -20.08
N HIS A 202 3.59 7.95 -20.30
CA HIS A 202 2.33 7.24 -20.43
C HIS A 202 2.34 6.46 -21.75
N VAL A 203 2.28 5.12 -21.69
CA VAL A 203 2.41 4.25 -22.88
C VAL A 203 1.13 3.51 -23.26
N SER A 204 0.24 3.26 -22.31
CA SER A 204 -1.05 2.62 -22.57
C SER A 204 -2.06 2.89 -21.45
N SER A 205 -3.34 2.68 -21.75
CA SER A 205 -4.44 2.76 -20.81
C SER A 205 -5.38 1.60 -21.03
N HIS A 206 -5.76 0.90 -19.96
CA HIS A 206 -6.70 -0.22 -20.02
C HIS A 206 -7.89 0.03 -19.10
N LYS A 207 -9.09 -0.36 -19.52
CA LYS A 207 -10.28 -0.35 -18.63
C LYS A 207 -10.25 -1.47 -17.60
N GLN A 208 -9.65 -2.62 -17.96
CA GLN A 208 -9.53 -3.77 -17.08
C GLN A 208 -8.14 -3.80 -16.45
N LYS A 209 -8.11 -4.01 -15.13
CA LYS A 209 -6.86 -4.08 -14.35
C LYS A 209 -5.95 -5.20 -14.83
N THR A 210 -6.51 -6.36 -15.15
CA THR A 210 -5.77 -7.55 -15.60
C THR A 210 -4.95 -7.26 -16.86
N TYR A 211 -5.52 -6.60 -17.86
CA TYR A 211 -4.78 -6.21 -19.07
C TYR A 211 -3.66 -5.21 -18.78
N ALA A 212 -3.87 -4.28 -17.84
CA ALA A 212 -2.79 -3.39 -17.43
C ALA A 212 -1.66 -4.15 -16.72
N GLU A 213 -2.00 -5.13 -15.86
CA GLU A 213 -1.02 -5.96 -15.15
C GLU A 213 -0.20 -6.84 -16.11
N GLU A 214 -0.84 -7.45 -17.11
CA GLU A 214 -0.18 -8.22 -18.17
C GLU A 214 0.81 -7.36 -18.97
N GLU A 215 0.39 -6.15 -19.35
CA GLU A 215 1.23 -5.22 -20.10
C GLU A 215 2.42 -4.71 -19.27
N VAL A 216 2.22 -4.43 -17.97
CA VAL A 216 3.31 -4.12 -17.03
C VAL A 216 4.30 -5.28 -16.96
N GLN A 217 3.83 -6.52 -16.81
CA GLN A 217 4.71 -7.69 -16.75
C GLN A 217 5.49 -7.86 -18.05
N ARG A 218 4.83 -7.68 -19.21
CA ARG A 218 5.46 -7.72 -20.53
C ARG A 218 6.58 -6.71 -20.64
N LEU A 219 6.33 -5.43 -20.33
CA LEU A 219 7.34 -4.37 -20.42
C LEU A 219 8.48 -4.56 -19.41
N ARG A 220 8.18 -5.05 -18.20
CA ARG A 220 9.22 -5.42 -17.22
C ARG A 220 10.10 -6.57 -17.68
N ALA A 221 9.56 -7.53 -18.44
CA ALA A 221 10.36 -8.61 -19.03
C ALA A 221 11.38 -8.09 -20.06
N TYR A 222 11.14 -6.91 -20.64
CA TYR A 222 12.10 -6.18 -21.47
C TYR A 222 13.08 -5.30 -20.66
N GLY A 223 13.03 -5.36 -19.33
CA GLY A 223 13.92 -4.62 -18.43
C GLY A 223 13.49 -3.17 -18.14
N TYR A 224 12.25 -2.78 -18.45
CA TYR A 224 11.77 -1.43 -18.20
C TYR A 224 11.24 -1.23 -16.78
N ASN A 225 11.50 -0.04 -16.22
CA ASN A 225 10.89 0.40 -14.97
C ASN A 225 9.47 0.90 -15.24
N VAL A 226 8.48 0.06 -14.94
CA VAL A 226 7.06 0.29 -15.31
C VAL A 226 6.15 0.18 -14.09
N PHE A 227 5.17 1.07 -14.01
CA PHE A 227 4.13 1.07 -12.99
C PHE A 227 2.77 1.49 -13.56
N THR A 228 1.70 1.26 -12.79
CA THR A 228 0.32 1.59 -13.18
C THR A 228 -0.28 2.58 -12.19
N ILE A 229 -1.06 3.53 -12.70
CA ILE A 229 -1.91 4.43 -11.89
C ILE A 229 -3.37 4.17 -12.27
N SER A 230 -4.23 4.05 -11.27
CA SER A 230 -5.69 4.00 -11.47
C SER A 230 -6.25 5.42 -11.44
N GLU A 231 -6.95 5.81 -12.48
CA GLU A 231 -7.61 7.11 -12.62
C GLU A 231 -9.09 6.92 -12.95
N ASN A 232 -9.96 7.75 -12.39
CA ASN A 232 -11.36 7.78 -12.79
C ASN A 232 -11.56 8.92 -13.79
N VAL A 233 -11.96 8.60 -15.00
CA VAL A 233 -12.20 9.56 -16.09
C VAL A 233 -13.66 9.40 -16.51
N ASN A 234 -14.46 10.43 -16.28
CA ASN A 234 -15.89 10.45 -16.61
C ASN A 234 -16.70 9.29 -15.99
N GLY A 235 -16.40 8.93 -14.74
CA GLY A 235 -17.08 7.83 -14.05
C GLY A 235 -16.49 6.44 -14.35
N GLU A 236 -15.65 6.31 -15.36
CA GLU A 236 -14.98 5.05 -15.71
C GLU A 236 -13.60 4.95 -15.06
N SER A 237 -13.23 3.78 -14.55
CA SER A 237 -11.88 3.52 -14.05
C SER A 237 -10.95 3.10 -15.19
N TRP A 238 -9.80 3.76 -15.27
CA TRP A 238 -8.74 3.50 -16.24
C TRP A 238 -7.44 3.21 -15.51
N PHE A 239 -6.71 2.22 -16.00
CA PHE A 239 -5.40 1.81 -15.51
C PHE A 239 -4.35 2.28 -16.51
N ARG A 240 -3.68 3.39 -16.20
CA ARG A 240 -2.66 4.01 -17.05
C ARG A 240 -1.28 3.47 -16.71
N ILE A 241 -0.55 3.08 -17.73
CA ILE A 241 0.78 2.48 -17.57
C ILE A 241 1.84 3.52 -17.91
N TYR A 242 2.81 3.66 -17.01
CA TYR A 242 3.88 4.61 -17.11
C TYR A 242 5.24 3.93 -17.12
N ILE A 243 6.18 4.47 -17.89
CA ILE A 243 7.57 4.01 -17.97
C ILE A 243 8.53 5.14 -17.61
N GLY A 244 9.60 4.80 -16.89
CA GLY A 244 10.77 5.65 -16.71
C GLY A 244 10.65 6.64 -15.57
N ASP A 245 11.49 7.66 -15.63
CA ASP A 245 11.75 8.70 -14.62
C ASP A 245 12.77 9.67 -15.24
N PHE A 246 12.38 10.31 -16.33
CA PHE A 246 13.28 11.12 -17.16
C PHE A 246 13.45 12.52 -16.57
N ASP A 247 14.68 13.03 -16.57
CA ASP A 247 15.00 14.37 -16.04
C ASP A 247 14.41 15.51 -16.89
N ASN A 248 14.04 15.21 -18.14
CA ASN A 248 13.47 16.19 -19.06
C ASN A 248 12.58 15.52 -20.11
N GLU A 249 11.70 16.34 -20.69
CA GLU A 249 10.73 15.90 -21.69
C GLU A 249 11.39 15.34 -22.96
N LYS A 250 12.53 15.91 -23.37
CA LYS A 250 13.22 15.53 -24.61
C LYS A 250 13.73 14.10 -24.52
N ASP A 251 14.32 13.71 -23.40
CA ASP A 251 14.81 12.35 -23.16
C ASP A 251 13.65 11.36 -23.04
N ALA A 252 12.56 11.75 -22.36
CA ALA A 252 11.32 10.97 -22.35
C ALA A 252 10.83 10.74 -23.79
N ARG A 253 10.73 11.77 -24.63
CA ARG A 253 10.26 11.64 -26.01
C ARG A 253 11.17 10.76 -26.85
N LYS A 254 12.48 10.92 -26.72
CA LYS A 254 13.47 10.08 -27.43
C LYS A 254 13.32 8.62 -27.03
N PHE A 255 13.15 8.34 -25.74
CA PHE A 255 12.93 6.99 -25.23
C PHE A 255 11.61 6.41 -25.74
N GLY A 256 10.52 7.16 -25.67
CA GLY A 256 9.20 6.77 -26.17
C GLY A 256 9.22 6.46 -27.67
N ALA A 257 9.90 7.26 -28.48
CA ALA A 257 10.10 6.98 -29.90
C ALA A 257 10.85 5.65 -30.12
N GLY A 258 11.82 5.35 -29.26
CA GLY A 258 12.52 4.06 -29.26
C GLY A 258 11.61 2.87 -28.92
N LEU A 259 10.61 3.04 -28.04
CA LEU A 259 9.62 2.01 -27.74
C LEU A 259 8.70 1.74 -28.94
N VAL A 260 8.25 2.81 -29.62
CA VAL A 260 7.42 2.70 -30.83
C VAL A 260 8.18 2.01 -31.96
N ALA A 261 9.44 2.41 -32.20
CA ALA A 261 10.27 1.80 -33.24
C ALA A 261 10.52 0.30 -33.01
N LYS A 262 10.52 -0.14 -31.75
CA LYS A 262 10.64 -1.57 -31.37
C LYS A 262 9.32 -2.33 -31.39
N GLY A 263 8.19 -1.67 -31.69
CA GLY A 263 6.86 -2.27 -31.63
C GLY A 263 6.39 -2.61 -30.21
N LEU A 264 6.97 -1.98 -29.19
CA LEU A 264 6.64 -2.25 -27.79
C LEU A 264 5.42 -1.46 -27.32
N CYS A 265 5.17 -0.29 -27.89
CA CYS A 265 3.94 0.46 -27.72
C CYS A 265 3.51 1.09 -29.05
N SER A 266 2.22 1.40 -29.18
CA SER A 266 1.66 2.13 -30.33
C SER A 266 1.59 3.64 -30.10
N TYR A 267 1.74 4.08 -28.85
CA TYR A 267 1.60 5.46 -28.42
C TYR A 267 2.52 5.73 -27.23
N PHE A 268 2.93 6.98 -27.08
CA PHE A 268 3.44 7.47 -25.81
C PHE A 268 3.15 8.97 -25.64
N LYS A 269 3.04 9.40 -24.38
CA LYS A 269 3.00 10.82 -24.01
C LYS A 269 3.85 11.07 -22.77
N PRO A 270 4.84 11.96 -22.84
CA PRO A 270 5.52 12.46 -21.66
C PRO A 270 4.52 13.20 -20.77
N ILE A 271 4.52 12.86 -19.49
CA ILE A 271 3.75 13.52 -18.45
C ILE A 271 4.74 14.11 -17.47
N ALA A 272 4.74 15.45 -17.41
CA ALA A 272 5.40 16.22 -16.38
C ALA A 272 4.73 15.93 -15.04
N VAL A 273 5.54 15.60 -14.04
CA VAL A 273 5.09 15.25 -12.73
C VAL A 273 5.73 16.22 -11.74
N ASP A 274 5.01 17.30 -11.49
CA ASP A 274 5.40 18.32 -10.52
C ASP A 274 5.13 17.74 -9.12
N ASN A 275 6.18 17.55 -8.32
CA ASN A 275 6.07 17.11 -6.93
C ASN A 275 5.24 15.82 -6.69
N ILE A 276 5.73 14.66 -7.13
CA ILE A 276 5.07 13.39 -6.79
C ILE A 276 5.94 12.50 -5.92
N ILE A 277 5.34 12.13 -4.79
CA ILE A 277 5.53 10.85 -4.09
C ILE A 277 5.27 9.77 -5.14
N PRO A 278 6.29 9.16 -5.79
CA PRO A 278 6.03 8.19 -6.84
C PRO A 278 5.16 7.06 -6.31
N PRO A 279 4.30 6.51 -7.17
CA PRO A 279 3.44 5.40 -6.79
C PRO A 279 4.30 4.24 -6.29
N PRO A 280 3.81 3.47 -5.31
CA PRO A 280 4.55 2.34 -4.77
C PRO A 280 4.97 1.41 -5.90
N ARG A 281 6.28 1.14 -5.98
CA ARG A 281 6.83 0.13 -6.89
C ARG A 281 6.25 -1.23 -6.48
N ASP A 282 5.37 -1.77 -7.30
CA ASP A 282 4.99 -3.18 -7.24
C ASP A 282 6.21 -4.05 -7.55
N VAL A 283 6.95 -4.45 -6.52
CA VAL A 283 7.95 -5.51 -6.63
C VAL A 283 7.28 -6.88 -6.45
N ALA A 284 7.13 -7.55 -7.58
CA ALA A 284 6.98 -8.99 -7.82
C ALA A 284 5.78 -9.74 -7.20
N SER A 285 4.96 -10.31 -8.09
CA SER A 285 4.70 -11.76 -8.04
C SER A 285 5.20 -12.33 -9.36
N MET A 286 6.29 -13.08 -9.32
CA MET A 286 6.65 -14.05 -10.34
C MET A 286 5.99 -15.38 -9.96
N SER A 287 5.21 -15.91 -10.89
CA SER A 287 5.22 -17.32 -11.24
C SER A 287 4.82 -17.43 -12.72
N VAL A 288 5.65 -18.12 -13.50
CA VAL A 288 5.58 -18.36 -14.96
C VAL A 288 5.67 -19.89 -15.14
N PRO A 289 5.14 -20.55 -16.21
CA PRO A 289 3.90 -20.35 -16.96
C PRO A 289 3.05 -21.66 -17.06
N LYS A 290 1.86 -21.59 -17.66
CA LYS A 290 1.38 -22.67 -18.56
C LYS A 290 0.82 -22.06 -19.85
N SER A 291 1.41 -22.52 -20.94
CA SER A 291 1.20 -22.17 -22.35
C SER A 291 -0.25 -21.93 -22.78
N ILE A 292 -0.51 -20.75 -23.37
CA ILE A 292 -1.62 -20.51 -24.29
C ILE A 292 -0.99 -20.04 -25.61
N SER A 293 -1.04 -20.91 -26.62
CA SER A 293 -0.69 -20.55 -27.99
C SER A 293 -1.87 -19.82 -28.63
N ILE A 294 -1.62 -18.59 -29.06
CA ILE A 294 -2.57 -17.79 -29.84
C ILE A 294 -2.60 -18.33 -31.27
N VAL A 295 -3.83 -18.51 -31.76
CA VAL A 295 -4.22 -18.84 -33.12
C VAL A 295 -3.70 -17.79 -34.11
N ARG A 296 -3.00 -18.24 -35.15
CA ARG A 296 -2.81 -17.50 -36.42
C ARG A 296 -3.55 -18.29 -37.52
N PRO A 297 -4.36 -17.66 -38.38
CA PRO A 297 -5.19 -18.40 -39.31
C PRO A 297 -4.44 -18.80 -40.60
N GLU A 298 -4.97 -19.86 -41.18
CA GLU A 298 -5.03 -20.23 -42.61
C GLU A 298 -4.15 -21.41 -43.10
N GLU A 299 -4.89 -22.50 -43.33
CA GLU A 299 -4.73 -23.64 -44.27
C GLU A 299 -3.35 -24.25 -44.58
N ALA A 300 -3.15 -25.49 -44.12
CA ALA A 300 -2.98 -26.66 -44.98
C ALA A 300 -2.97 -27.97 -44.14
N SER A 301 -3.82 -28.92 -44.52
CA SER A 301 -3.83 -30.32 -44.04
C SER A 301 -2.59 -31.07 -44.60
N PRO A 302 -1.96 -32.04 -43.89
CA PRO A 302 -2.55 -33.37 -43.71
C PRO A 302 -2.22 -34.16 -42.42
N SER A 303 -3.17 -35.06 -42.11
CA SER A 303 -3.10 -36.39 -41.48
C SER A 303 -1.73 -37.04 -41.19
N ALA A 304 -1.49 -37.47 -39.93
CA ALA A 304 -1.41 -38.89 -39.50
C ALA A 304 -0.62 -39.09 -38.17
N ALA A 305 -1.25 -39.83 -37.25
CA ALA A 305 -0.74 -40.81 -36.26
C ALA A 305 0.48 -40.56 -35.34
N ASP A 306 0.27 -40.98 -34.08
CA ASP A 306 1.22 -41.54 -33.10
C ASP A 306 2.27 -40.64 -32.43
N GLU A 307 2.03 -40.26 -31.16
CA GLU A 307 2.67 -40.90 -29.99
C GLU A 307 2.28 -40.13 -28.70
N SER A 308 1.50 -40.79 -27.84
CA SER A 308 1.17 -40.30 -26.50
C SER A 308 2.33 -40.53 -25.53
N LYS A 309 3.07 -39.47 -25.17
CA LYS A 309 3.95 -39.46 -23.99
C LYS A 309 3.30 -38.68 -22.84
N SER A 310 2.79 -39.45 -21.89
CA SER A 310 2.31 -39.03 -20.58
C SER A 310 3.40 -38.28 -19.79
N ILE A 311 3.17 -37.00 -19.51
CA ILE A 311 3.95 -36.22 -18.54
C ILE A 311 3.19 -36.29 -17.21
N GLN A 312 3.79 -36.96 -16.22
CA GLN A 312 3.31 -36.98 -14.84
C GLN A 312 3.63 -35.64 -14.17
N THR A 313 2.61 -34.98 -13.65
CA THR A 313 2.68 -33.76 -12.84
C THR A 313 3.26 -34.08 -11.45
N PRO A 314 4.32 -33.41 -10.97
CA PRO A 314 4.77 -33.52 -9.59
C PRO A 314 3.92 -32.61 -8.69
N GLU A 315 2.76 -33.10 -8.26
CA GLU A 315 1.89 -32.42 -7.32
C GLU A 315 2.14 -32.95 -5.90
N GLN A 316 3.23 -32.50 -5.28
CA GLN A 316 3.44 -32.63 -3.84
C GLN A 316 4.43 -31.57 -3.34
N LEU A 317 4.09 -30.29 -3.53
CA LEU A 317 4.71 -29.22 -2.76
C LEU A 317 4.07 -29.21 -1.37
N GLN A 318 4.88 -29.49 -0.35
CA GLN A 318 4.51 -29.34 1.05
C GLN A 318 3.94 -27.94 1.27
N ALA A 319 2.68 -27.87 1.71
CA ALA A 319 2.00 -26.62 2.03
C ALA A 319 2.77 -25.92 3.16
N LYS A 320 3.64 -24.99 2.79
CA LYS A 320 4.35 -24.12 3.72
C LYS A 320 3.28 -23.35 4.50
N THR A 321 3.06 -23.72 5.75
CA THR A 321 2.09 -23.05 6.63
C THR A 321 2.58 -21.62 6.83
N GLU A 322 1.89 -20.69 6.20
CA GLU A 322 2.22 -19.28 6.36
C GLU A 322 1.89 -18.82 7.79
N PRO A 323 2.65 -17.87 8.35
CA PRO A 323 2.38 -17.38 9.70
C PRO A 323 0.97 -16.78 9.79
N PRO A 324 0.32 -16.86 10.97
CA PRO A 324 -0.95 -16.18 11.23
C PRO A 324 -0.87 -14.69 10.91
N LEU A 325 -1.98 -14.12 10.43
CA LEU A 325 -2.07 -12.68 10.19
C LEU A 325 -1.95 -11.94 11.52
N GLU A 326 -1.07 -10.94 11.57
CA GLU A 326 -0.87 -10.10 12.74
C GLU A 326 -0.90 -8.63 12.31
N ILE A 327 -1.82 -7.85 12.89
CA ILE A 327 -1.80 -6.39 12.77
C ILE A 327 -0.89 -5.87 13.88
N ARG A 328 0.25 -5.32 13.45
CA ARG A 328 1.32 -4.83 14.34
C ARG A 328 1.05 -3.43 14.85
N ASN A 329 0.47 -2.58 14.00
CA ASN A 329 0.24 -1.19 14.33
C ASN A 329 -0.91 -0.60 13.49
N ILE A 330 -1.61 0.36 14.07
CA ILE A 330 -2.59 1.21 13.38
C ILE A 330 -2.19 2.65 13.64
N THR A 331 -1.87 3.40 12.59
CA THR A 331 -1.47 4.81 12.71
C THR A 331 -2.42 5.72 11.96
N PHE A 332 -2.66 6.90 12.52
CA PHE A 332 -3.50 7.95 11.93
C PHE A 332 -2.62 9.15 11.54
N LYS A 333 -2.75 9.63 10.30
CA LYS A 333 -2.07 10.83 9.82
C LYS A 333 -3.09 11.82 9.24
N VAL A 334 -3.00 13.07 9.69
CA VAL A 334 -3.84 14.18 9.21
C VAL A 334 -3.01 15.17 8.41
N LYS A 335 -3.53 15.59 7.25
CA LYS A 335 -3.11 16.80 6.56
C LYS A 335 -4.33 17.73 6.55
N LYS A 336 -4.37 18.64 7.52
CA LYS A 336 -5.53 19.49 7.86
C LYS A 336 -6.16 20.11 6.61
N GLY A 337 -7.47 19.99 6.46
CA GLY A 337 -8.23 20.49 5.31
C GLY A 337 -7.97 19.80 3.96
N ILE A 338 -7.08 18.81 3.88
CA ILE A 338 -6.69 18.15 2.62
C ILE A 338 -7.05 16.66 2.61
N ARG A 339 -6.53 15.89 3.56
CA ARG A 339 -6.78 14.43 3.64
C ARG A 339 -6.42 13.87 5.00
N GLU A 340 -7.12 12.80 5.37
CA GLU A 340 -6.81 11.98 6.53
C GLU A 340 -6.58 10.54 6.09
N ILE A 341 -5.63 9.87 6.73
CA ILE A 341 -5.22 8.52 6.34
C ILE A 341 -5.03 7.66 7.58
N VAL A 342 -5.67 6.50 7.58
CA VAL A 342 -5.42 5.42 8.54
C VAL A 342 -4.54 4.38 7.87
N PHE A 343 -3.42 4.04 8.49
CA PHE A 343 -2.51 2.99 8.03
C PHE A 343 -2.58 1.78 8.96
N PHE A 344 -2.66 0.60 8.37
CA PHE A 344 -2.74 -0.69 9.05
C PHE A 344 -1.49 -1.48 8.68
N HIS A 345 -0.57 -1.65 9.62
CA HIS A 345 0.69 -2.34 9.41
C HIS A 345 0.54 -3.81 9.82
N ALA A 346 0.80 -4.73 8.90
CA ALA A 346 0.71 -6.17 9.15
C ALA A 346 2.07 -6.89 9.01
N ASN A 347 2.16 -8.11 9.52
CA ASN A 347 3.32 -8.98 9.30
C ASN A 347 3.39 -9.59 7.89
N ARG A 348 2.28 -9.57 7.14
CA ARG A 348 2.16 -10.19 5.82
C ARG A 348 1.04 -9.53 4.99
N TYR A 349 0.94 -9.96 3.74
CA TYR A 349 -0.17 -9.59 2.88
C TYR A 349 -1.52 -9.99 3.47
N PHE A 350 -2.47 -9.06 3.40
CA PHE A 350 -3.88 -9.29 3.72
C PHE A 350 -4.78 -8.45 2.83
N SER A 351 -6.00 -8.95 2.61
CA SER A 351 -7.04 -8.27 1.85
C SER A 351 -8.26 -8.10 2.76
N PRO A 352 -8.45 -6.92 3.38
CA PRO A 352 -9.60 -6.70 4.25
C PRO A 352 -10.89 -6.69 3.45
N LEU A 353 -12.00 -7.04 4.11
CA LEU A 353 -13.33 -6.68 3.63
C LEU A 353 -13.67 -5.30 4.18
N VAL A 354 -14.11 -4.38 3.33
CA VAL A 354 -14.43 -3.02 3.75
C VAL A 354 -15.88 -2.72 3.44
N SER A 355 -16.63 -2.31 4.46
CA SER A 355 -18.00 -1.83 4.32
C SER A 355 -18.09 -0.36 4.70
N PHE A 356 -18.98 0.34 4.02
CA PHE A 356 -19.16 1.78 4.11
C PHE A 356 -20.59 2.08 4.54
N LYS A 357 -20.76 2.80 5.64
CA LYS A 357 -22.02 3.44 6.01
C LYS A 357 -21.73 4.94 6.06
N LEU A 358 -21.75 5.59 4.90
CA LEU A 358 -21.36 7.02 4.80
C LEU A 358 -22.55 7.97 4.97
N GLU A 359 -23.77 7.44 5.02
CA GLU A 359 -25.00 8.20 5.17
C GLU A 359 -25.53 8.13 6.62
N GLY A 360 -26.16 9.20 7.08
CA GLY A 360 -26.79 9.29 8.40
C GLY A 360 -25.95 10.08 9.43
N GLU A 361 -26.40 10.06 10.68
CA GLU A 361 -25.79 10.82 11.78
C GLU A 361 -24.44 10.26 12.26
N GLN A 362 -24.19 8.97 11.99
CA GLN A 362 -23.02 8.24 12.46
C GLN A 362 -22.33 7.53 11.29
N PRO A 363 -21.72 8.29 10.36
CA PRO A 363 -21.02 7.68 9.24
C PRO A 363 -19.81 6.89 9.75
N GLU A 364 -19.65 5.65 9.26
CA GLU A 364 -18.61 4.73 9.68
C GLU A 364 -18.05 3.92 8.50
N ILE A 365 -16.78 3.56 8.62
CA ILE A 365 -16.11 2.62 7.72
C ILE A 365 -15.68 1.41 8.56
N THR A 366 -16.13 0.22 8.20
CA THR A 366 -15.72 -1.01 8.89
C THR A 366 -14.74 -1.78 8.03
N VAL A 367 -13.55 -2.04 8.57
CA VAL A 367 -12.50 -2.88 7.98
C VAL A 367 -12.49 -4.21 8.72
N GLU A 368 -12.94 -5.27 8.06
CA GLU A 368 -13.02 -6.63 8.61
C GLU A 368 -11.86 -7.49 8.09
N LEU A 369 -11.15 -8.11 9.03
CA LEU A 369 -10.01 -8.98 8.78
C LEU A 369 -10.41 -10.43 9.01
N LYS A 370 -10.28 -11.26 7.97
CA LYS A 370 -10.51 -12.71 8.02
C LYS A 370 -9.24 -13.47 8.42
N ALA A 371 -9.42 -14.68 8.93
CA ALA A 371 -8.38 -15.54 9.54
C ALA A 371 -8.04 -15.08 10.97
N PRO A 372 -7.40 -15.90 11.82
CA PRO A 372 -7.11 -15.52 13.21
C PRO A 372 -6.10 -14.37 13.23
N ALA A 373 -6.61 -13.17 12.97
CA ALA A 373 -5.89 -11.93 12.99
C ALA A 373 -5.61 -11.62 14.45
N THR A 374 -4.36 -11.72 14.84
CA THR A 374 -3.96 -11.26 16.17
C THR A 374 -3.65 -9.78 16.08
N ILE A 375 -4.21 -8.99 16.98
CA ILE A 375 -3.84 -7.59 17.15
C ILE A 375 -2.97 -7.51 18.39
N LYS A 376 -1.68 -7.23 18.22
CA LYS A 376 -0.74 -7.09 19.32
C LYS A 376 -0.45 -5.61 19.55
N ASN A 377 -0.42 -5.19 20.80
CA ASN A 377 0.03 -3.87 21.21
C ASN A 377 -0.74 -2.69 20.57
N VAL A 378 -1.97 -2.93 20.10
CA VAL A 378 -2.85 -1.86 19.61
C VAL A 378 -3.99 -1.68 20.59
N GLN A 379 -4.24 -0.43 20.99
CA GLN A 379 -5.35 -0.08 21.86
C GLN A 379 -6.67 -0.38 21.15
N SER A 380 -7.65 -0.92 21.89
CA SER A 380 -8.98 -1.20 21.34
C SER A 380 -9.75 0.06 20.92
N ASN A 381 -9.32 1.22 21.40
CA ASN A 381 -9.88 2.51 21.08
C ASN A 381 -8.74 3.51 20.90
N ILE A 382 -8.61 4.04 19.68
CA ILE A 382 -7.59 5.02 19.31
C ILE A 382 -8.34 6.34 19.05
N PRO A 383 -8.30 7.30 19.99
CA PRO A 383 -8.84 8.63 19.75
C PRO A 383 -7.98 9.33 18.70
N VAL A 384 -8.63 9.98 17.74
CA VAL A 384 -7.91 10.73 16.70
C VAL A 384 -8.45 12.16 16.64
N ASN A 385 -7.54 13.13 16.49
CA ASN A 385 -7.90 14.54 16.35
C ASN A 385 -8.03 14.90 14.85
N GLY A 386 -8.92 14.20 14.15
CA GLY A 386 -9.23 14.45 12.75
C GLY A 386 -10.38 15.43 12.58
N ASP A 387 -10.34 16.18 11.48
CA ASP A 387 -11.47 16.95 10.97
C ASP A 387 -12.61 15.99 10.55
N TRP A 388 -12.27 14.87 9.91
CA TRP A 388 -13.23 13.90 9.37
C TRP A 388 -13.31 12.59 10.13
N ILE A 389 -12.20 11.98 10.51
CA ILE A 389 -12.16 10.76 11.31
C ILE A 389 -12.11 11.18 12.78
N LYS A 390 -13.07 10.69 13.56
CA LYS A 390 -13.20 11.02 14.99
C LYS A 390 -12.64 9.95 15.90
N GLN A 391 -12.72 8.69 15.46
CA GLN A 391 -12.32 7.57 16.29
C GLN A 391 -11.96 6.35 15.44
N ILE A 392 -11.01 5.56 15.92
CA ILE A 392 -10.73 4.23 15.38
C ILE A 392 -10.92 3.22 16.53
N GLN A 393 -11.86 2.30 16.38
CA GLN A 393 -12.15 1.25 17.36
C GLN A 393 -11.82 -0.12 16.79
N ILE A 394 -11.37 -1.02 17.65
CA ILE A 394 -11.04 -2.40 17.32
C ILE A 394 -11.95 -3.31 18.15
N GLN A 395 -12.74 -4.12 17.47
CA GLN A 395 -13.71 -5.02 18.09
C GLN A 395 -13.51 -6.46 17.57
N PRO A 396 -13.74 -7.47 18.41
CA PRO A 396 -13.88 -8.84 17.93
C PRO A 396 -15.11 -8.94 17.00
N GLY A 397 -14.98 -9.71 15.92
CA GLY A 397 -16.11 -10.03 15.04
C GLY A 397 -17.12 -10.96 15.70
N HIS A 398 -18.32 -11.08 15.11
CA HIS A 398 -19.40 -11.91 15.67
C HIS A 398 -19.05 -13.40 15.81
N ASP A 399 -18.10 -13.90 15.00
CA ASP A 399 -17.72 -15.31 14.97
C ASP A 399 -16.43 -15.63 15.74
N ASN A 400 -15.85 -14.63 16.45
CA ASN A 400 -14.53 -14.68 17.10
C ASN A 400 -13.36 -15.10 16.17
N LYS A 401 -13.60 -15.18 14.85
CA LYS A 401 -12.62 -15.53 13.82
C LYS A 401 -12.27 -14.33 12.94
N THR A 402 -13.06 -13.27 13.01
CA THR A 402 -12.75 -11.99 12.39
C THR A 402 -12.44 -10.92 13.43
N VAL A 403 -11.71 -9.91 12.98
CA VAL A 403 -11.45 -8.69 13.73
C VAL A 403 -12.03 -7.53 12.93
N ARG A 404 -12.79 -6.67 13.59
CA ARG A 404 -13.41 -5.49 12.99
C ARG A 404 -12.72 -4.24 13.48
N ILE A 405 -12.30 -3.41 12.55
CA ILE A 405 -11.75 -2.09 12.83
C ILE A 405 -12.74 -1.06 12.30
N ILE A 406 -13.38 -0.34 13.21
CA ILE A 406 -14.42 0.65 12.92
C ILE A 406 -13.77 2.03 12.92
N VAL A 407 -13.87 2.74 11.82
CA VAL A 407 -13.39 4.11 11.66
C VAL A 407 -14.61 5.01 11.64
N SER A 408 -14.90 5.65 12.77
CA SER A 408 -16.02 6.57 12.93
C SER A 408 -15.69 7.92 12.31
N LEU A 409 -16.57 8.41 11.46
CA LEU A 409 -16.45 9.69 10.77
C LEU A 409 -17.32 10.75 11.46
N ALA A 410 -17.00 12.02 11.24
CA ALA A 410 -17.84 13.15 11.63
C ALA A 410 -19.19 13.08 10.91
N ALA A 411 -20.24 13.69 11.45
CA ALA A 411 -21.41 13.97 10.63
C ALA A 411 -21.04 15.04 9.59
N SER A 412 -20.78 14.62 8.35
CA SER A 412 -20.63 15.51 7.20
C SER A 412 -21.28 14.86 5.99
N GLU A 413 -21.84 15.68 5.11
CA GLU A 413 -22.72 15.17 4.07
C GLU A 413 -21.97 14.41 2.97
N LYS A 414 -20.66 14.65 2.78
CA LYS A 414 -19.95 14.17 1.57
C LYS A 414 -18.49 13.78 1.80
N TYR A 415 -18.24 12.48 1.79
CA TYR A 415 -16.91 11.88 1.88
C TYR A 415 -16.51 11.18 0.58
N LYS A 416 -15.23 11.29 0.21
CA LYS A 416 -14.61 10.37 -0.73
C LYS A 416 -13.59 9.53 0.02
N VAL A 417 -13.81 8.21 -0.01
CA VAL A 417 -12.91 7.23 0.61
C VAL A 417 -12.13 6.52 -0.47
N SER A 418 -10.83 6.31 -0.25
CA SER A 418 -9.96 5.57 -1.16
C SER A 418 -9.11 4.58 -0.38
N GLN A 419 -8.94 3.38 -0.95
CA GLN A 419 -8.17 2.31 -0.35
C GLN A 419 -6.87 2.13 -1.14
N SER A 420 -5.77 1.84 -0.46
CA SER A 420 -4.49 1.56 -1.11
C SER A 420 -3.71 0.53 -0.30
N TYR A 421 -2.91 -0.29 -0.97
CA TYR A 421 -2.11 -1.32 -0.31
C TYR A 421 -0.65 -1.24 -0.75
N TYR A 422 0.25 -1.17 0.22
CA TYR A 422 1.70 -1.07 0.03
C TYR A 422 2.34 -2.41 0.38
N LYS A 423 2.56 -3.25 -0.64
CA LYS A 423 3.04 -4.63 -0.49
C LYS A 423 4.43 -4.73 0.15
N SER A 424 5.33 -3.81 -0.14
CA SER A 424 6.69 -3.79 0.42
C SER A 424 6.72 -3.63 1.95
N GLY A 425 5.72 -2.97 2.53
CA GLY A 425 5.61 -2.74 3.98
C GLY A 425 4.50 -3.53 4.66
N ASN A 426 3.77 -4.37 3.90
CA ASN A 426 2.51 -4.97 4.34
C ASN A 426 1.52 -3.97 4.94
N VAL A 427 1.41 -2.79 4.33
CA VAL A 427 0.59 -1.68 4.85
C VAL A 427 -0.67 -1.54 4.02
N TYR A 428 -1.83 -1.62 4.66
CA TYR A 428 -3.09 -1.20 4.06
C TYR A 428 -3.38 0.25 4.49
N ALA A 429 -3.91 1.08 3.61
CA ALA A 429 -4.21 2.48 3.90
C ALA A 429 -5.63 2.85 3.47
N LEU A 430 -6.33 3.51 4.38
CA LEU A 430 -7.66 4.05 4.19
C LEU A 430 -7.58 5.57 4.21
N LYS A 431 -7.76 6.19 3.04
CA LYS A 431 -7.72 7.65 2.85
C LYS A 431 -9.14 8.20 2.83
N VAL A 432 -9.40 9.23 3.62
CA VAL A 432 -10.65 9.99 3.69
C VAL A 432 -10.36 11.43 3.28
N VAL A 433 -11.17 11.98 2.37
CA VAL A 433 -11.18 13.39 1.99
C VAL A 433 -12.62 13.89 1.93
N SER A 434 -12.85 15.17 2.17
CA SER A 434 -14.15 15.78 1.85
C SER A 434 -14.33 15.80 0.33
N GLU A 435 -15.57 15.67 -0.14
CA GLU A 435 -15.86 15.79 -1.57
C GLU A 435 -15.56 17.19 -2.09
N GLU A 436 -15.72 18.23 -1.26
CA GLU A 436 -15.42 19.61 -1.61
C GLU A 436 -13.92 19.82 -1.89
N SER A 437 -13.05 19.33 -1.01
CA SER A 437 -11.59 19.37 -1.20
C SER A 437 -11.12 18.52 -2.38
N ALA A 438 -11.93 17.55 -2.83
CA ALA A 438 -11.60 16.69 -3.97
C ALA A 438 -11.90 17.35 -5.33
N ARG A 439 -12.67 18.45 -5.38
CA ARG A 439 -12.96 19.18 -6.63
C ARG A 439 -11.94 20.26 -6.97
N THR A 440 -11.16 20.70 -5.98
CA THR A 440 -10.17 21.78 -6.13
C THR A 440 -8.76 21.24 -6.44
N GLN A 441 -8.58 19.92 -6.47
CA GLN A 441 -7.36 19.22 -6.89
C GLN A 441 -7.59 18.59 -8.26
#